data_AF-K2FF76-F1
#
_entry.id   AF-K2FF76-F1
#
_cell.length_a   1.000
_cell.length_b   1.000
_cell.length_c   1.000
_cell.angle_alpha   90.00
_cell.angle_beta   90.00
_cell.angle_gamma   90.00
#
_symmetry.space_group_name_H-M   'P 1'
#
loop_
_entity.id
_entity.type
_entity.pdbx_description
1 polymer ?
#
loop_
_entity_poly.entity_id
_entity_poly.type
_entity_poly.pdbx_seq_one_letter_code
_entity_poly.pdbx_strand_id
1 'polypeptide(L)'
;MKKQKQNLIKYGLGLLVFVSVFVAAGAIKASILENGNGWMWGGSDDGATNSTGFGWVSMNNTTSGGTTSYGVNIPPTDGDLSGWVWSENVGWISFNSVDLAGCPSGTCSARRVGNAIVGWARILSIRDAGANAGGWSGWISLSGSSYEVSISGATLSGYAWSDELGWIDFSKVSLNIPDPVDGLTVCQDSCDSGLLVGATRTMDNGSTYTYKACYNTSITCDLVLGDVTSDPATTWSEANSSGGAVEFNGDGIVNAIAVGSETVTATYNPGTGDISKSFDANVQALPVRCGSADGGSFSSAPTSGLCTDASTPPVTLVGTAWNWDCADESGCSAAQTTVPTGLNWREVAP
;
A
#
# COMPACT_ATOMS: atom_id res chain seq x y z
N MET A 1 25.51 27.45 -75.67
CA MET A 1 25.56 27.73 -74.21
C MET A 1 24.19 28.13 -73.65
N LYS A 2 23.17 27.25 -73.73
CA LYS A 2 21.80 27.53 -73.20
C LYS A 2 21.15 26.31 -72.53
N LYS A 3 21.94 25.40 -71.97
CA LYS A 3 21.43 24.17 -71.30
C LYS A 3 22.07 23.84 -69.96
N GLN A 4 22.66 24.83 -69.26
CA GLN A 4 23.28 24.58 -67.95
C GLN A 4 22.75 25.44 -66.79
N LYS A 5 21.76 26.31 -66.99
CA LYS A 5 21.24 27.19 -65.92
C LYS A 5 19.82 26.89 -65.43
N GLN A 6 19.15 25.85 -65.92
CA GLN A 6 17.76 25.52 -65.51
C GLN A 6 17.63 24.36 -64.51
N ASN A 7 18.73 23.68 -64.16
CA ASN A 7 18.67 22.57 -63.20
C ASN A 7 19.08 22.98 -61.77
N LEU A 8 19.59 24.20 -61.56
CA LEU A 8 20.10 24.60 -60.24
C LEU A 8 19.01 25.08 -59.25
N ILE A 9 17.76 25.24 -59.70
CA ILE A 9 16.62 25.65 -58.85
C ILE A 9 15.72 24.46 -58.47
N LYS A 10 15.87 23.29 -59.12
CA LYS A 10 15.08 22.09 -58.78
C LYS A 10 15.74 21.16 -57.75
N TYR A 11 17.02 21.35 -57.43
CA TYR A 11 17.73 20.56 -56.42
C TYR A 11 18.07 21.34 -55.13
N GLY A 12 17.70 22.62 -55.05
CA GLY A 12 17.93 23.48 -53.87
C GLY A 12 16.77 23.54 -52.88
N LEU A 13 15.62 22.96 -53.19
CA LEU A 13 14.42 22.94 -52.33
C LEU A 13 14.02 21.51 -51.89
N GLY A 14 14.92 20.55 -52.07
CA GLY A 14 14.76 19.15 -51.64
C GLY A 14 15.86 18.69 -50.68
N LEU A 15 16.66 19.64 -50.15
CA LEU A 15 17.81 19.36 -49.26
C LEU A 15 17.62 19.95 -47.85
N LEU A 16 16.39 20.31 -47.46
CA LEU A 16 16.12 20.97 -46.17
C LEU A 16 14.89 20.44 -45.41
N VAL A 17 14.31 19.29 -45.81
CA VAL A 17 13.18 18.64 -45.09
C VAL A 17 13.37 17.11 -44.93
N PHE A 18 14.61 16.62 -44.90
CA PHE A 18 14.89 15.23 -44.49
C PHE A 18 16.09 15.16 -43.54
N VAL A 19 16.20 16.17 -42.66
CA VAL A 19 16.91 16.05 -41.38
C VAL A 19 15.83 15.87 -40.33
N SER A 20 15.31 14.66 -40.19
CA SER A 20 14.69 14.14 -38.97
C SER A 20 14.08 12.78 -39.25
N VAL A 21 14.30 11.85 -38.32
CA VAL A 21 13.66 10.52 -38.24
C VAL A 21 14.26 9.45 -39.18
N PHE A 22 15.45 8.96 -38.82
CA PHE A 22 15.53 7.52 -38.57
C PHE A 22 15.83 7.30 -37.10
N VAL A 23 14.77 6.86 -36.45
CA VAL A 23 14.59 6.48 -35.06
C VAL A 23 15.74 5.60 -34.59
N ALA A 24 16.14 5.84 -33.34
CA ALA A 24 16.98 4.96 -32.55
C ALA A 24 16.72 3.48 -32.90
N ALA A 25 17.79 2.71 -33.09
CA ALA A 25 17.69 1.27 -33.05
C ALA A 25 16.90 0.91 -31.79
N GLY A 26 15.68 0.41 -31.98
CA GLY A 26 14.79 0.05 -30.88
C GLY A 26 15.46 -1.03 -30.07
N ALA A 27 16.00 -0.67 -28.91
CA ALA A 27 16.07 -1.61 -27.81
C ALA A 27 14.62 -1.99 -27.51
N ILE A 28 14.29 -3.24 -27.83
CA ILE A 28 12.95 -3.81 -27.68
C ILE A 28 12.65 -3.84 -26.18
N LYS A 29 11.66 -3.06 -25.77
CA LYS A 29 11.31 -2.85 -24.36
C LYS A 29 10.49 -4.03 -23.84
N ALA A 30 10.59 -4.29 -22.53
CA ALA A 30 9.46 -4.82 -21.78
C ALA A 30 8.30 -3.80 -21.89
N SER A 31 7.06 -4.26 -22.01
CA SER A 31 5.90 -3.38 -22.10
C SER A 31 5.80 -2.47 -20.86
N ILE A 32 5.13 -1.32 -20.94
CA ILE A 32 4.91 -0.43 -19.76
C ILE A 32 4.10 -1.11 -18.64
N LEU A 33 3.44 -2.23 -18.95
CA LEU A 33 2.73 -3.07 -17.99
C LEU A 33 3.63 -4.17 -17.39
N GLU A 34 4.75 -4.50 -18.03
CA GLU A 34 5.70 -5.49 -17.51
C GLU A 34 6.65 -4.80 -16.54
N ASN A 35 6.40 -5.01 -15.25
CA ASN A 35 7.11 -4.34 -14.18
C ASN A 35 8.09 -5.24 -13.44
N GLY A 36 8.15 -6.55 -13.68
CA GLY A 36 9.23 -7.38 -13.12
C GLY A 36 10.55 -7.19 -13.86
N ASN A 37 11.58 -6.70 -13.17
CA ASN A 37 12.96 -6.54 -13.64
C ASN A 37 13.93 -7.42 -12.83
N GLY A 38 15.11 -7.68 -13.37
CA GLY A 38 16.16 -8.39 -12.65
C GLY A 38 16.09 -9.91 -12.83
N TRP A 39 16.74 -10.61 -11.91
CA TRP A 39 16.93 -12.04 -12.00
C TRP A 39 16.43 -12.73 -10.74
N MET A 40 15.66 -13.81 -10.89
CA MET A 40 15.50 -14.78 -9.80
C MET A 40 16.56 -15.88 -9.96
N TRP A 41 16.97 -16.47 -8.85
CA TRP A 41 17.99 -17.52 -8.83
C TRP A 41 17.58 -18.61 -7.85
N GLY A 42 17.88 -19.85 -8.16
CA GLY A 42 17.54 -21.00 -7.32
C GLY A 42 18.05 -22.28 -7.94
N GLY A 43 17.70 -23.43 -7.36
CA GLY A 43 18.09 -24.73 -7.91
C GLY A 43 19.40 -25.30 -7.40
N SER A 44 19.44 -25.73 -6.14
CA SER A 44 20.44 -26.65 -5.55
C SER A 44 20.07 -26.86 -4.07
N ASP A 45 19.87 -28.05 -3.50
CA ASP A 45 20.42 -29.37 -3.75
C ASP A 45 19.31 -30.44 -3.72
N ASP A 46 19.43 -31.51 -4.51
CA ASP A 46 18.64 -32.75 -4.43
C ASP A 46 18.89 -33.57 -3.15
N GLY A 47 19.45 -32.94 -2.10
CA GLY A 47 20.00 -33.61 -0.93
C GLY A 47 21.30 -34.39 -1.20
N ALA A 48 21.85 -34.36 -2.42
CA ALA A 48 23.08 -35.03 -2.82
C ALA A 48 24.17 -34.07 -3.33
N THR A 49 24.11 -32.78 -2.96
CA THR A 49 25.12 -31.74 -3.26
C THR A 49 25.33 -31.42 -4.75
N ASN A 50 24.40 -31.81 -5.61
CA ASN A 50 24.40 -31.41 -7.02
C ASN A 50 23.43 -30.24 -7.23
N SER A 51 23.90 -29.19 -7.92
CA SER A 51 23.03 -28.10 -8.37
C SER A 51 22.05 -28.61 -9.40
N THR A 52 20.75 -28.62 -9.08
CA THR A 52 19.66 -29.08 -9.97
C THR A 52 19.43 -28.14 -11.16
N GLY A 53 20.26 -27.11 -11.33
CA GLY A 53 20.42 -26.45 -12.61
C GLY A 53 19.29 -25.51 -12.98
N PHE A 54 18.48 -25.02 -12.03
CA PHE A 54 17.47 -23.99 -12.34
C PHE A 54 18.12 -22.69 -12.85
N GLY A 55 19.26 -22.30 -12.26
CA GLY A 55 20.11 -21.23 -12.77
C GLY A 55 19.47 -19.84 -12.67
N TRP A 56 19.95 -18.91 -13.49
CA TRP A 56 19.43 -17.54 -13.54
C TRP A 56 18.17 -17.51 -14.40
N VAL A 57 17.11 -16.94 -13.87
CA VAL A 57 15.86 -16.70 -14.61
C VAL A 57 15.65 -15.20 -14.75
N SER A 58 15.57 -14.75 -15.98
CA SER A 58 15.41 -13.36 -16.35
C SER A 58 13.95 -12.94 -16.31
N MET A 59 13.63 -11.89 -15.55
CA MET A 59 12.25 -11.41 -15.40
C MET A 59 11.69 -10.71 -16.65
N ASN A 60 12.55 -10.22 -17.54
CA ASN A 60 12.17 -9.63 -18.81
C ASN A 60 13.31 -9.61 -19.82
N ASN A 61 13.00 -9.30 -21.07
CA ASN A 61 13.99 -9.31 -22.15
C ASN A 61 15.06 -8.21 -22.05
N THR A 62 14.75 -7.09 -21.40
CA THR A 62 15.72 -6.00 -21.20
C THR A 62 16.81 -6.38 -20.21
N THR A 63 16.48 -7.26 -19.26
CA THR A 63 17.42 -7.77 -18.26
C THR A 63 18.37 -8.81 -18.84
N SER A 64 17.91 -9.66 -19.77
CA SER A 64 18.75 -10.64 -20.47
C SER A 64 19.49 -10.09 -21.69
N GLY A 65 19.17 -8.87 -22.13
CA GLY A 65 19.69 -8.31 -23.39
C GLY A 65 19.14 -8.99 -24.64
N GLY A 66 18.01 -9.71 -24.53
CA GLY A 66 17.39 -10.47 -25.62
C GLY A 66 16.57 -9.60 -26.58
N THR A 67 16.48 -10.04 -27.84
CA THR A 67 15.70 -9.37 -28.90
C THR A 67 14.21 -9.75 -28.91
N THR A 68 13.82 -10.82 -28.21
CA THR A 68 12.42 -11.24 -28.07
C THR A 68 11.81 -10.54 -26.87
N SER A 69 10.73 -9.76 -27.05
CA SER A 69 10.03 -9.10 -25.94
C SER A 69 9.32 -10.13 -25.05
N TYR A 70 9.55 -10.04 -23.75
CA TYR A 70 8.84 -10.79 -22.71
C TYR A 70 9.02 -10.07 -21.37
N GLY A 71 8.07 -10.28 -20.46
CA GLY A 71 8.18 -9.89 -19.08
C GLY A 71 7.02 -10.40 -18.25
N VAL A 72 7.13 -10.23 -16.94
CA VAL A 72 6.01 -10.45 -16.01
C VAL A 72 5.41 -9.10 -15.60
N ASN A 73 4.09 -9.06 -15.56
CA ASN A 73 3.29 -7.98 -15.01
C ASN A 73 2.74 -8.42 -13.64
N ILE A 74 3.10 -7.67 -12.62
CA ILE A 74 2.58 -7.76 -11.27
C ILE A 74 1.60 -6.60 -11.08
N PRO A 75 0.30 -6.86 -10.90
CA PRO A 75 -0.69 -5.79 -10.89
C PRO A 75 -0.45 -4.79 -9.75
N PRO A 76 -0.81 -3.51 -9.96
CA PRO A 76 -0.61 -2.46 -8.98
C PRO A 76 -1.48 -2.61 -7.73
N THR A 77 -2.50 -3.46 -7.78
CA THR A 77 -3.41 -3.88 -6.71
C THR A 77 -3.60 -5.40 -6.72
N ASP A 78 -4.39 -5.93 -5.78
CA ASP A 78 -4.79 -7.34 -5.79
C ASP A 78 -5.29 -7.78 -7.16
N GLY A 79 -4.73 -8.86 -7.67
CA GLY A 79 -5.08 -9.35 -9.00
C GLY A 79 -4.11 -10.38 -9.54
N ASP A 80 -4.47 -10.95 -10.68
CA ASP A 80 -3.67 -11.98 -11.31
C ASP A 80 -2.42 -11.37 -11.96
N LEU A 81 -1.30 -12.07 -11.78
CA LEU A 81 -0.07 -11.82 -12.52
C LEU A 81 -0.27 -12.32 -13.96
N SER A 82 0.51 -11.78 -14.88
CA SER A 82 0.50 -12.22 -16.27
C SER A 82 1.89 -12.14 -16.90
N GLY A 83 2.11 -12.89 -17.96
CA GLY A 83 3.34 -12.88 -18.74
C GLY A 83 4.27 -14.07 -18.44
N TRP A 84 5.49 -13.96 -18.97
CA TRP A 84 6.47 -15.04 -18.95
C TRP A 84 7.85 -14.51 -18.59
N VAL A 85 8.64 -15.40 -17.99
CA VAL A 85 10.06 -15.18 -17.69
C VAL A 85 10.88 -16.31 -18.32
N TRP A 86 12.18 -16.08 -18.52
CA TRP A 86 13.03 -16.99 -19.31
C TRP A 86 14.24 -17.45 -18.52
N SER A 87 14.51 -18.76 -18.58
CA SER A 87 15.77 -19.39 -18.16
C SER A 87 16.41 -20.12 -19.33
N GLU A 88 17.73 -20.04 -19.45
CA GLU A 88 18.47 -20.86 -20.43
C GLU A 88 18.42 -22.36 -20.09
N ASN A 89 18.17 -22.70 -18.82
CA ASN A 89 18.25 -24.08 -18.35
C ASN A 89 16.89 -24.78 -18.35
N VAL A 90 15.82 -24.06 -18.00
CA VAL A 90 14.46 -24.62 -17.91
C VAL A 90 13.47 -24.02 -18.92
N GLY A 91 13.90 -23.04 -19.73
CA GLY A 91 13.07 -22.40 -20.74
C GLY A 91 12.05 -21.42 -20.15
N TRP A 92 10.88 -21.33 -20.79
CA TRP A 92 9.80 -20.41 -20.40
C TRP A 92 9.12 -20.84 -19.11
N ILE A 93 8.92 -19.87 -18.23
CA ILE A 93 8.08 -20.00 -17.04
C ILE A 93 6.91 -19.02 -17.19
N SER A 94 5.69 -19.52 -17.06
CA SER A 94 4.45 -18.75 -17.23
C SER A 94 3.80 -18.43 -15.90
N PHE A 95 3.28 -17.20 -15.81
CA PHE A 95 2.39 -16.73 -14.76
C PHE A 95 0.94 -16.59 -15.27
N ASN A 96 0.67 -16.86 -16.55
CA ASN A 96 -0.66 -16.67 -17.13
C ASN A 96 -1.61 -17.76 -16.66
N SER A 97 -2.81 -17.37 -16.21
CA SER A 97 -3.85 -18.28 -15.72
C SER A 97 -4.15 -19.46 -16.65
N VAL A 98 -4.09 -19.24 -17.97
CA VAL A 98 -4.31 -20.28 -18.98
C VAL A 98 -3.30 -21.43 -18.93
N ASP A 99 -2.09 -21.17 -18.43
CA ASP A 99 -1.01 -22.15 -18.33
C ASP A 99 -1.00 -22.88 -16.98
N LEU A 100 -1.81 -22.44 -16.01
CA LEU A 100 -1.78 -22.90 -14.62
C LEU A 100 -2.85 -23.94 -14.28
N ALA A 101 -3.69 -24.32 -15.23
CA ALA A 101 -4.72 -25.33 -15.00
C ALA A 101 -4.11 -26.66 -14.49
N GLY A 102 -4.69 -27.23 -13.43
CA GLY A 102 -4.25 -28.49 -12.84
C GLY A 102 -3.10 -28.37 -11.84
N CYS A 103 -2.91 -27.21 -11.22
CA CYS A 103 -1.96 -27.00 -10.12
C CYS A 103 -2.17 -28.00 -8.96
N PRO A 104 -1.14 -28.29 -8.16
CA PRO A 104 -1.19 -29.35 -7.15
C PRO A 104 -2.21 -29.10 -6.02
N SER A 105 -2.42 -27.85 -5.63
CA SER A 105 -3.36 -27.50 -4.56
C SER A 105 -3.78 -26.03 -4.62
N GLY A 106 -4.86 -25.70 -3.90
CA GLY A 106 -5.35 -24.32 -3.81
C GLY A 106 -5.88 -23.79 -5.14
N THR A 107 -5.81 -22.47 -5.31
CA THR A 107 -6.26 -21.79 -6.53
C THR A 107 -5.14 -21.79 -7.57
N CYS A 108 -5.44 -22.26 -8.77
CA CYS A 108 -4.51 -22.34 -9.89
C CYS A 108 -4.33 -20.99 -10.60
N SER A 109 -3.71 -20.05 -9.90
CA SER A 109 -3.42 -18.69 -10.35
C SER A 109 -2.07 -18.25 -9.82
N ALA A 110 -1.35 -17.40 -10.55
CA ALA A 110 -0.32 -16.55 -9.97
C ALA A 110 -1.01 -15.23 -9.60
N ARG A 111 -1.06 -14.88 -8.32
CA ARG A 111 -1.87 -13.74 -7.87
C ARG A 111 -1.15 -12.91 -6.82
N ARG A 112 -1.39 -11.60 -6.86
CA ARG A 112 -1.07 -10.68 -5.77
C ARG A 112 -2.23 -10.58 -4.77
N VAL A 113 -1.90 -10.65 -3.48
CA VAL A 113 -2.80 -10.40 -2.33
C VAL A 113 -2.08 -9.54 -1.30
N GLY A 114 -2.40 -8.25 -1.21
CA GLY A 114 -1.63 -7.27 -0.46
C GLY A 114 -0.20 -7.18 -0.99
N ASN A 115 0.79 -7.46 -0.14
CA ASN A 115 2.19 -7.58 -0.56
C ASN A 115 2.56 -9.01 -1.00
N ALA A 116 1.76 -10.01 -0.66
CA ALA A 116 2.05 -11.40 -0.98
C ALA A 116 1.84 -11.71 -2.48
N ILE A 117 2.75 -12.49 -3.04
CA ILE A 117 2.60 -13.17 -4.32
C ILE A 117 2.31 -14.64 -4.03
N VAL A 118 1.11 -15.09 -4.37
CA VAL A 118 0.57 -16.39 -3.97
C VAL A 118 0.18 -17.24 -5.17
N GLY A 119 0.02 -18.54 -4.90
CA GLY A 119 -0.43 -19.52 -5.88
C GLY A 119 0.74 -20.12 -6.66
N TRP A 120 0.61 -20.24 -7.98
CA TRP A 120 1.50 -21.10 -8.79
C TRP A 120 2.04 -20.42 -10.04
N ALA A 121 3.27 -20.77 -10.41
CA ALA A 121 3.84 -20.54 -11.74
C ALA A 121 4.18 -21.89 -12.41
N ARG A 122 4.31 -21.89 -13.74
CA ARG A 122 4.45 -23.12 -14.54
C ARG A 122 5.68 -23.10 -15.43
N ILE A 123 6.51 -24.14 -15.34
CA ILE A 123 7.62 -24.36 -16.28
C ILE A 123 7.07 -25.03 -17.53
N LEU A 124 7.06 -24.31 -18.66
CA LEU A 124 6.38 -24.77 -19.87
C LEU A 124 7.12 -25.94 -20.53
N SER A 125 8.45 -25.95 -20.50
CA SER A 125 9.25 -27.05 -21.08
C SER A 125 8.94 -28.40 -20.42
N ILE A 126 8.79 -28.43 -19.10
CA ILE A 126 8.45 -29.63 -18.32
C ILE A 126 6.99 -30.03 -18.58
N ARG A 127 6.06 -29.07 -18.57
CA ARG A 127 4.65 -29.33 -18.89
C ARG A 127 4.50 -29.96 -20.27
N ASP A 128 5.13 -29.38 -21.27
CA ASP A 128 4.96 -29.74 -22.67
C ASP A 128 5.71 -31.05 -23.01
N ALA A 129 6.75 -31.40 -22.24
CA ALA A 129 7.39 -32.71 -22.30
C ALA A 129 6.44 -33.85 -21.86
N GLY A 130 5.46 -33.56 -21.00
CA GLY A 130 4.45 -34.52 -20.56
C GLY A 130 5.06 -35.79 -19.97
N ALA A 131 4.72 -36.96 -20.52
CA ALA A 131 5.31 -38.22 -20.07
C ALA A 131 6.84 -38.29 -20.23
N ASN A 132 7.43 -37.47 -21.11
CA ASN A 132 8.88 -37.41 -21.33
C ASN A 132 9.60 -36.52 -20.31
N ALA A 133 8.87 -35.88 -19.38
CA ALA A 133 9.44 -35.02 -18.35
C ALA A 133 10.19 -35.78 -17.24
N GLY A 134 10.34 -37.10 -17.34
CA GLY A 134 11.03 -37.91 -16.32
C GLY A 134 10.29 -37.96 -14.98
N GLY A 135 8.97 -37.76 -14.99
CA GLY A 135 8.13 -37.69 -13.77
C GLY A 135 8.03 -36.31 -13.15
N TRP A 136 8.72 -35.30 -13.69
CA TRP A 136 8.60 -33.93 -13.23
C TRP A 136 7.28 -33.31 -13.65
N SER A 137 6.66 -32.59 -12.72
CA SER A 137 5.42 -31.90 -12.96
C SER A 137 5.67 -30.48 -13.42
N GLY A 138 6.69 -29.77 -12.90
CA GLY A 138 7.07 -28.43 -13.38
C GLY A 138 6.26 -27.30 -12.76
N TRP A 139 5.90 -27.46 -11.49
CA TRP A 139 5.16 -26.47 -10.70
C TRP A 139 6.10 -25.69 -9.79
N ILE A 140 5.86 -24.38 -9.70
CA ILE A 140 6.53 -23.50 -8.74
C ILE A 140 5.43 -22.90 -7.85
N SER A 141 5.47 -23.20 -6.55
CA SER A 141 4.60 -22.62 -5.52
C SER A 141 5.17 -21.28 -5.06
N LEU A 142 4.41 -20.21 -5.21
CA LEU A 142 4.83 -18.83 -4.90
C LEU A 142 4.68 -18.51 -3.40
N SER A 143 3.87 -19.29 -2.68
CA SER A 143 3.72 -19.20 -1.23
C SER A 143 3.37 -20.54 -0.61
N GLY A 144 3.56 -20.66 0.70
CA GLY A 144 3.25 -21.84 1.51
C GLY A 144 3.10 -21.48 2.99
N SER A 145 2.98 -22.47 3.87
CA SER A 145 2.76 -22.24 5.31
C SER A 145 3.94 -21.58 6.04
N SER A 146 5.14 -21.62 5.46
CA SER A 146 6.37 -21.12 6.09
C SER A 146 7.25 -20.30 5.14
N TYR A 147 6.76 -19.97 3.95
CA TYR A 147 7.48 -19.18 2.95
C TYR A 147 6.50 -18.41 2.08
N GLU A 148 6.96 -17.30 1.53
CA GLU A 148 6.18 -16.44 0.66
C GLU A 148 7.14 -15.60 -0.20
N VAL A 149 6.75 -15.32 -1.45
CA VAL A 149 7.31 -14.22 -2.22
C VAL A 149 6.50 -12.96 -1.92
N SER A 150 7.13 -11.89 -1.45
CA SER A 150 6.43 -10.68 -0.99
C SER A 150 7.04 -9.41 -1.58
N ILE A 151 6.21 -8.43 -1.86
CA ILE A 151 6.61 -7.10 -2.33
C ILE A 151 7.10 -6.29 -1.13
N SER A 152 8.29 -5.70 -1.27
CA SER A 152 8.90 -4.80 -0.29
C SER A 152 9.36 -3.54 -1.02
N GLY A 153 8.59 -2.46 -0.94
CA GLY A 153 8.86 -1.23 -1.68
C GLY A 153 8.86 -1.46 -3.19
N ALA A 154 10.02 -1.26 -3.83
CA ALA A 154 10.23 -1.47 -5.27
C ALA A 154 10.96 -2.79 -5.59
N THR A 155 11.03 -3.75 -4.66
CA THR A 155 11.62 -5.07 -4.90
C THR A 155 10.68 -6.19 -4.47
N LEU A 156 10.98 -7.41 -4.92
CA LEU A 156 10.43 -8.61 -4.30
C LEU A 156 11.42 -9.13 -3.26
N SER A 157 10.90 -9.91 -2.33
CA SER A 157 11.62 -10.56 -1.24
C SER A 157 11.08 -11.98 -1.04
N GLY A 158 11.83 -12.79 -0.29
CA GLY A 158 11.42 -14.16 0.03
C GLY A 158 11.66 -15.18 -1.08
N TYR A 159 11.06 -16.35 -0.92
CA TYR A 159 11.36 -17.54 -1.71
C TYR A 159 10.09 -18.23 -2.20
N ALA A 160 10.15 -18.75 -3.43
CA ALA A 160 9.22 -19.74 -3.96
C ALA A 160 9.81 -21.16 -3.84
N TRP A 161 8.97 -22.17 -4.00
CA TRP A 161 9.37 -23.59 -3.91
C TRP A 161 8.92 -24.38 -5.13
N SER A 162 9.77 -25.28 -5.63
CA SER A 162 9.41 -26.34 -6.57
C SER A 162 9.88 -27.67 -6.03
N ASP A 163 9.07 -28.71 -6.16
CA ASP A 163 9.47 -30.07 -5.73
C ASP A 163 10.62 -30.62 -6.58
N GLU A 164 10.77 -30.13 -7.80
CA GLU A 164 11.82 -30.53 -8.73
C GLU A 164 13.11 -29.69 -8.59
N LEU A 165 12.98 -28.42 -8.21
CA LEU A 165 14.06 -27.44 -8.29
C LEU A 165 14.42 -26.83 -6.93
N GLY A 166 13.65 -27.11 -5.88
CA GLY A 166 13.87 -26.56 -4.54
C GLY A 166 13.55 -25.06 -4.45
N TRP A 167 14.29 -24.37 -3.58
CA TRP A 167 14.08 -22.95 -3.28
C TRP A 167 14.51 -22.03 -4.43
N ILE A 168 13.67 -21.04 -4.72
CA ILE A 168 13.89 -20.01 -5.73
C ILE A 168 13.80 -18.64 -5.05
N ASP A 169 14.90 -17.88 -5.09
CA ASP A 169 15.07 -16.57 -4.46
C ASP A 169 14.57 -15.45 -5.37
N PHE A 170 13.62 -14.65 -4.87
CA PHE A 170 13.06 -13.49 -5.57
C PHE A 170 13.67 -12.16 -5.12
N SER A 171 14.60 -12.14 -4.16
CA SER A 171 15.18 -10.92 -3.56
C SER A 171 15.92 -10.00 -4.54
N LYS A 172 16.28 -10.51 -5.72
CA LYS A 172 16.98 -9.77 -6.79
C LYS A 172 16.05 -9.29 -7.90
N VAL A 173 14.73 -9.44 -7.72
CA VAL A 173 13.73 -8.87 -8.61
C VAL A 173 13.41 -7.45 -8.14
N SER A 174 13.52 -6.49 -9.05
CA SER A 174 13.01 -5.13 -8.84
C SER A 174 11.72 -4.92 -9.62
N LEU A 175 10.83 -4.08 -9.10
CA LEU A 175 9.62 -3.66 -9.77
C LEU A 175 9.87 -2.32 -10.46
N ASN A 176 9.64 -2.26 -11.77
CA ASN A 176 9.57 -1.00 -12.48
C ASN A 176 8.25 -0.31 -12.13
N ILE A 177 8.27 0.48 -11.06
CA ILE A 177 7.18 1.39 -10.76
C ILE A 177 7.36 2.58 -11.72
N PRO A 178 6.37 2.95 -12.55
CA PRO A 178 6.50 4.12 -13.41
C PRO A 178 6.96 5.33 -12.59
N ASP A 179 8.02 5.99 -13.04
CA ASP A 179 8.73 7.04 -12.30
C ASP A 179 7.74 8.13 -11.84
N PRO A 180 7.54 8.34 -10.52
CA PRO A 180 6.54 9.28 -10.03
C PRO A 180 6.97 10.71 -10.29
N VAL A 181 6.10 11.48 -10.96
CA VAL A 181 6.39 12.85 -11.42
C VAL A 181 6.59 13.86 -10.28
N ASP A 182 6.16 13.54 -9.05
CA ASP A 182 6.28 14.37 -7.83
C ASP A 182 6.63 13.57 -6.55
N GLY A 183 7.06 12.32 -6.67
CA GLY A 183 7.58 11.53 -5.55
C GLY A 183 6.55 11.08 -4.48
N LEU A 184 6.97 11.14 -3.22
CA LEU A 184 6.36 10.48 -2.05
C LEU A 184 5.02 11.09 -1.61
N THR A 185 4.00 10.24 -1.38
CA THR A 185 2.75 10.63 -0.73
C THR A 185 2.59 10.00 0.65
N VAL A 186 1.75 10.59 1.50
CA VAL A 186 1.36 10.01 2.78
C VAL A 186 -0.13 9.68 2.73
N CYS A 187 -0.46 8.43 2.98
CA CYS A 187 -1.82 7.90 2.98
C CYS A 187 -2.20 7.46 4.38
N GLN A 188 -3.47 7.61 4.76
CA GLN A 188 -3.95 7.01 6.00
C GLN A 188 -4.28 5.54 5.77
N ASP A 189 -3.94 4.67 6.72
CA ASP A 189 -4.18 3.23 6.80
C ASP A 189 -3.47 2.37 5.74
N SER A 190 -3.64 2.67 4.44
CA SER A 190 -3.02 1.96 3.31
C SER A 190 -2.79 2.90 2.11
N CYS A 191 -1.93 2.51 1.16
CA CYS A 191 -1.67 3.29 -0.06
C CYS A 191 -2.85 3.29 -1.07
N ASP A 192 -3.87 2.47 -0.85
CA ASP A 192 -5.09 2.33 -1.64
C ASP A 192 -6.37 2.71 -0.88
N SER A 193 -6.25 3.38 0.28
CA SER A 193 -7.39 3.74 1.14
C SER A 193 -8.31 4.83 0.57
N GLY A 194 -7.85 5.58 -0.44
CA GLY A 194 -8.45 6.82 -0.91
C GLY A 194 -8.29 8.00 0.07
N LEU A 195 -7.54 7.82 1.17
CA LEU A 195 -7.40 8.79 2.25
C LEU A 195 -6.04 9.51 2.20
N LEU A 196 -5.89 10.42 1.23
CA LEU A 196 -4.69 11.24 1.08
C LEU A 196 -4.48 12.22 2.22
N VAL A 197 -3.31 12.14 2.88
CA VAL A 197 -2.88 13.11 3.90
C VAL A 197 -2.45 14.43 3.26
N GLY A 198 -3.25 15.47 3.51
CA GLY A 198 -2.97 16.84 3.09
C GLY A 198 -1.94 17.53 3.98
N ALA A 199 -1.77 18.84 3.80
CA ALA A 199 -0.81 19.63 4.59
C ALA A 199 -1.09 19.63 6.11
N THR A 200 -2.35 19.38 6.50
CA THR A 200 -2.76 19.38 7.90
C THR A 200 -3.71 18.22 8.17
N ARG A 201 -3.62 17.66 9.38
CA ARG A 201 -4.48 16.63 9.91
C ARG A 201 -4.96 16.98 11.30
N THR A 202 -6.27 16.93 11.50
CA THR A 202 -6.87 17.05 12.83
C THR A 202 -6.95 15.68 13.47
N MET A 203 -6.55 15.60 14.74
CA MET A 203 -6.60 14.39 15.55
C MET A 203 -7.26 14.72 16.88
N ASP A 204 -8.07 13.82 17.41
CA ASP A 204 -8.57 13.96 18.76
C ASP A 204 -7.56 13.41 19.77
N ASN A 205 -7.36 14.11 20.87
CA ASN A 205 -6.43 13.68 21.92
C ASN A 205 -6.77 12.25 22.41
N GLY A 206 -5.77 11.37 22.45
CA GLY A 206 -5.91 9.95 22.76
C GLY A 206 -6.18 9.05 21.54
N SER A 207 -6.30 9.60 20.34
CA SER A 207 -6.46 8.82 19.11
C SER A 207 -5.14 8.29 18.56
N THR A 208 -5.20 7.15 17.88
CA THR A 208 -4.06 6.59 17.13
C THR A 208 -4.42 6.52 15.66
N TYR A 209 -3.51 6.96 14.80
CA TYR A 209 -3.63 6.88 13.35
C TYR A 209 -2.45 6.08 12.77
N THR A 210 -2.73 5.33 11.72
CA THR A 210 -1.69 4.65 10.92
C THR A 210 -1.53 5.42 9.61
N TYR A 211 -0.29 5.76 9.27
CA TYR A 211 0.05 6.39 8.01
C TYR A 211 1.02 5.52 7.22
N LYS A 212 0.89 5.56 5.90
CA LYS A 212 1.78 4.89 4.95
C LYS A 212 2.51 5.90 4.09
N ALA A 213 3.80 5.69 3.91
CA ALA A 213 4.63 6.39 2.96
C ALA A 213 4.53 5.65 1.61
N CYS A 214 3.94 6.30 0.62
CA CYS A 214 3.58 5.68 -0.66
C CYS A 214 4.39 6.34 -1.78
N TYR A 215 5.41 5.63 -2.26
CA TYR A 215 6.25 6.00 -3.39
C TYR A 215 5.72 5.34 -4.67
N ASN A 216 4.71 5.98 -5.26
CA ASN A 216 4.05 5.53 -6.48
C ASN A 216 3.48 6.74 -7.25
N THR A 217 2.81 6.50 -8.37
CA THR A 217 2.21 7.55 -9.20
C THR A 217 0.87 8.09 -8.68
N SER A 218 0.33 7.51 -7.60
CA SER A 218 -0.95 7.93 -7.04
C SER A 218 -0.76 9.23 -6.26
N ILE A 219 -1.65 10.18 -6.56
CA ILE A 219 -1.78 11.42 -5.79
C ILE A 219 -3.02 11.40 -4.90
N THR A 220 -3.73 10.28 -4.84
CA THR A 220 -5.05 10.13 -4.21
C THR A 220 -5.15 8.94 -3.27
N CYS A 221 -4.05 8.22 -3.06
CA CYS A 221 -4.00 6.98 -2.28
C CYS A 221 -4.91 5.90 -2.86
N ASP A 222 -4.81 5.64 -4.16
CA ASP A 222 -5.60 4.65 -4.88
C ASP A 222 -4.73 3.53 -5.50
N LEU A 223 -3.48 3.38 -5.07
CA LEU A 223 -2.54 2.38 -5.58
C LEU A 223 -1.84 1.64 -4.44
N VAL A 224 -1.96 0.32 -4.40
CA VAL A 224 -1.38 -0.49 -3.32
C VAL A 224 0.11 -0.81 -3.51
N LEU A 225 0.70 -0.55 -4.70
CA LEU A 225 2.17 -0.61 -4.88
C LEU A 225 2.87 0.61 -4.30
N GLY A 226 4.14 0.43 -3.95
CA GLY A 226 5.00 1.54 -3.51
C GLY A 226 4.82 1.91 -2.05
N ASP A 227 4.18 1.07 -1.23
CA ASP A 227 4.30 1.21 0.23
C ASP A 227 5.76 0.98 0.62
N VAL A 228 6.41 2.06 1.02
CA VAL A 228 7.79 2.08 1.49
C VAL A 228 7.86 2.35 3.00
N THR A 229 6.73 2.28 3.72
CA THR A 229 6.65 2.68 5.14
C THR A 229 7.65 1.96 6.03
N SER A 230 7.84 0.66 5.79
CA SER A 230 8.77 -0.21 6.51
C SER A 230 10.04 -0.50 5.71
N ASP A 231 10.28 0.22 4.61
CA ASP A 231 11.53 0.12 3.85
C ASP A 231 12.67 0.66 4.72
N PRO A 232 13.83 -0.02 4.81
CA PRO A 232 14.99 0.47 5.56
C PRO A 232 15.51 1.85 5.12
N ALA A 233 15.19 2.29 3.90
CA ALA A 233 15.51 3.61 3.38
C ALA A 233 14.44 4.67 3.70
N THR A 234 13.39 4.30 4.44
CA THR A 234 12.36 5.23 4.93
C THR A 234 12.63 5.62 6.37
N THR A 235 12.53 6.91 6.64
CA THR A 235 12.63 7.49 7.98
C THR A 235 11.42 8.36 8.25
N TRP A 236 10.91 8.29 9.48
CA TRP A 236 9.86 9.16 9.98
C TRP A 236 10.45 10.06 11.05
N SER A 237 10.11 11.35 11.02
CA SER A 237 10.59 12.32 11.98
C SER A 237 9.52 13.33 12.35
N GLU A 238 9.71 13.94 13.52
CA GLU A 238 8.93 15.05 14.03
C GLU A 238 9.83 16.26 14.26
N ALA A 239 9.30 17.46 14.02
CA ALA A 239 10.05 18.71 14.16
C ALA A 239 9.38 19.71 15.11
N ASN A 240 9.46 19.48 16.43
CA ASN A 240 9.79 20.48 17.47
C ASN A 240 9.59 19.97 18.91
N SER A 241 10.28 20.65 19.83
CA SER A 241 10.63 20.35 21.22
C SER A 241 9.53 19.99 22.25
N SER A 242 9.83 18.96 23.05
CA SER A 242 9.43 18.76 24.46
C SER A 242 8.06 19.31 24.85
N GLY A 243 7.04 18.56 24.47
CA GLY A 243 5.63 18.82 24.75
C GLY A 243 4.76 17.72 24.14
N GLY A 244 5.18 17.22 22.95
CA GLY A 244 4.69 16.01 22.31
C GLY A 244 3.20 16.10 22.04
N ALA A 245 2.77 16.81 21.00
CA ALA A 245 1.38 16.68 20.57
C ALA A 245 1.13 15.24 20.09
N VAL A 246 2.11 14.67 19.40
CA VAL A 246 2.09 13.29 18.94
C VAL A 246 3.30 12.48 19.45
N GLU A 247 3.16 11.15 19.43
CA GLU A 247 4.26 10.22 19.66
C GLU A 247 4.30 9.19 18.52
N PHE A 248 5.51 8.86 18.06
CA PHE A 248 5.75 7.87 17.02
C PHE A 248 6.19 6.53 17.60
N ASN A 249 5.46 5.48 17.24
CA ASN A 249 5.82 4.11 17.63
C ASN A 249 6.65 3.37 16.55
N GLY A 250 7.04 4.07 15.47
CA GLY A 250 7.63 3.46 14.26
C GLY A 250 6.57 3.07 13.22
N ASP A 251 7.03 2.73 12.00
CA ASP A 251 6.20 2.26 10.88
C ASP A 251 4.97 3.13 10.54
N GLY A 252 5.09 4.45 10.70
CA GLY A 252 4.03 5.41 10.38
C GLY A 252 2.86 5.44 11.37
N ILE A 253 3.00 4.86 12.56
CA ILE A 253 1.99 4.94 13.63
C ILE A 253 2.18 6.23 14.44
N VAL A 254 1.11 7.00 14.57
CA VAL A 254 1.09 8.30 15.26
C VAL A 254 0.01 8.32 16.33
N ASN A 255 0.41 8.51 17.59
CA ASN A 255 -0.49 8.65 18.73
C ASN A 255 -0.66 10.12 19.08
N ALA A 256 -1.87 10.62 19.16
CA ALA A 256 -2.15 11.95 19.71
C ALA A 256 -2.16 11.87 21.24
N ILE A 257 -1.18 12.52 21.89
CA ILE A 257 -0.97 12.39 23.35
C ILE A 257 -1.22 13.70 24.11
N ALA A 258 -1.18 14.85 23.44
CA ALA A 258 -1.48 16.14 24.03
C ALA A 258 -2.05 17.11 22.99
N VAL A 259 -2.89 18.05 23.44
CA VAL A 259 -3.39 19.14 22.58
C VAL A 259 -2.22 20.01 22.12
N GLY A 260 -2.12 20.22 20.81
CA GLY A 260 -0.99 20.91 20.20
C GLY A 260 -0.91 20.69 18.70
N SER A 261 0.19 21.11 18.10
CA SER A 261 0.47 20.93 16.68
C SER A 261 1.91 20.53 16.50
N GLU A 262 2.15 19.45 15.76
CA GLU A 262 3.50 18.98 15.42
C GLU A 262 3.59 18.58 13.95
N THR A 263 4.72 18.90 13.34
CA THR A 263 5.00 18.53 11.95
C THR A 263 5.57 17.13 11.89
N VAL A 264 4.87 16.26 11.18
CA VAL A 264 5.27 14.89 10.87
C VAL A 264 5.88 14.85 9.48
N THR A 265 7.03 14.18 9.31
CA THR A 265 7.71 14.04 8.02
C THR A 265 8.06 12.59 7.74
N ALA A 266 7.59 12.08 6.59
CA ALA A 266 8.10 10.86 5.98
C ALA A 266 9.20 11.23 4.98
N THR A 267 10.36 10.58 5.08
CA THR A 267 11.47 10.73 4.12
C THR A 267 11.85 9.37 3.58
N TYR A 268 11.97 9.24 2.27
CA TYR A 268 12.37 8.01 1.60
C TYR A 268 13.53 8.28 0.64
N ASN A 269 14.48 7.34 0.54
CA ASN A 269 15.56 7.41 -0.43
C ASN A 269 15.48 6.24 -1.44
N PRO A 270 14.94 6.46 -2.66
CA PRO A 270 14.91 5.45 -3.72
C PRO A 270 16.28 5.18 -4.38
N GLY A 271 17.38 5.64 -3.80
CA GLY A 271 18.74 5.52 -4.34
C GLY A 271 19.17 6.70 -5.23
N THR A 272 18.27 7.67 -5.48
CA THR A 272 18.54 8.87 -6.28
C THR A 272 18.61 10.16 -5.45
N GLY A 273 18.40 10.07 -4.14
CA GLY A 273 18.35 11.19 -3.20
C GLY A 273 17.12 11.12 -2.31
N ASP A 274 17.13 11.88 -1.21
CA ASP A 274 16.00 11.91 -0.28
C ASP A 274 14.82 12.69 -0.86
N ILE A 275 13.62 12.13 -0.70
CA ILE A 275 12.35 12.79 -0.97
C ILE A 275 11.52 12.77 0.32
N SER A 276 10.89 13.91 0.64
CA SER A 276 10.17 14.06 1.90
C SER A 276 8.76 14.60 1.68
N LYS A 277 7.83 14.13 2.51
CA LYS A 277 6.46 14.64 2.60
C LYS A 277 6.13 14.91 4.06
N SER A 278 5.64 16.12 4.32
CA SER A 278 5.29 16.56 5.67
C SER A 278 3.83 16.97 5.78
N PHE A 279 3.28 16.80 6.98
CA PHE A 279 1.97 17.32 7.37
C PHE A 279 1.99 17.76 8.83
N ASP A 280 1.14 18.72 9.17
CA ASP A 280 0.96 19.17 10.55
C ASP A 280 -0.16 18.35 11.21
N ALA A 281 0.17 17.61 12.26
CA ALA A 281 -0.76 16.92 13.13
C ALA A 281 -1.26 17.87 14.22
N ASN A 282 -2.47 18.38 14.03
CA ASN A 282 -3.18 19.25 14.96
C ASN A 282 -4.05 18.42 15.89
N VAL A 283 -3.55 18.20 17.11
CA VAL A 283 -4.28 17.50 18.15
C VAL A 283 -5.19 18.47 18.88
N GLN A 284 -6.48 18.18 18.87
CA GLN A 284 -7.51 18.93 19.59
C GLN A 284 -7.99 18.16 20.82
N ALA A 285 -8.59 18.89 21.77
CA ALA A 285 -9.26 18.25 22.89
C ALA A 285 -10.45 17.44 22.39
N LEU A 286 -10.74 16.30 23.04
CA LEU A 286 -11.98 15.58 22.80
C LEU A 286 -13.17 16.49 23.13
N PRO A 287 -14.20 16.57 22.27
CA PRO A 287 -15.38 17.38 22.56
C PRO A 287 -16.09 16.83 23.79
N VAL A 288 -16.40 17.73 24.74
CA VAL A 288 -17.12 17.41 25.98
C VAL A 288 -18.62 17.41 25.69
N ARG A 289 -19.16 16.19 25.62
CA ARG A 289 -20.54 15.89 25.20
C ARG A 289 -21.38 15.41 26.37
N CYS A 290 -22.69 15.25 26.12
CA CYS A 290 -23.59 14.61 27.08
C CYS A 290 -23.09 13.20 27.44
N GLY A 291 -22.99 12.93 28.74
CA GLY A 291 -22.50 11.66 29.28
C GLY A 291 -23.58 10.60 29.41
N SER A 292 -23.26 9.49 30.08
CA SER A 292 -24.15 8.33 30.22
C SER A 292 -25.45 8.58 31.01
N ALA A 293 -25.56 9.70 31.70
CA ALA A 293 -26.81 10.10 32.37
C ALA A 293 -27.84 10.70 31.40
N ASP A 294 -27.41 11.17 30.23
CA ASP A 294 -28.31 11.72 29.22
C ASP A 294 -29.28 10.67 28.67
N GLY A 295 -30.54 11.07 28.49
CA GLY A 295 -31.66 10.17 28.18
C GLY A 295 -32.04 9.21 29.32
N GLY A 296 -31.36 9.29 30.47
CA GLY A 296 -31.59 8.43 31.62
C GLY A 296 -32.86 8.75 32.40
N SER A 297 -33.04 8.04 33.52
CA SER A 297 -34.20 8.18 34.40
C SER A 297 -33.77 8.03 35.86
N PHE A 298 -33.98 9.06 36.68
CA PHE A 298 -33.45 9.12 38.04
C PHE A 298 -34.48 9.64 39.05
N SER A 299 -34.47 9.07 40.26
CA SER A 299 -35.31 9.53 41.38
C SER A 299 -34.78 10.81 42.04
N SER A 300 -33.51 11.12 41.84
CA SER A 300 -32.80 12.32 42.31
C SER A 300 -31.90 12.86 41.21
N ALA A 301 -31.44 14.11 41.32
CA ALA A 301 -30.53 14.69 40.33
C ALA A 301 -29.29 13.79 40.12
N PRO A 302 -28.93 13.45 38.86
CA PRO A 302 -27.72 12.68 38.58
C PRO A 302 -26.47 13.49 39.00
N THR A 303 -25.50 12.82 39.63
CA THR A 303 -24.25 13.45 40.12
C THR A 303 -23.01 12.93 39.41
N SER A 304 -23.16 11.94 38.52
CA SER A 304 -22.08 11.33 37.76
C SER A 304 -22.59 10.97 36.37
N GLY A 305 -21.67 10.82 35.41
CA GLY A 305 -22.03 10.56 34.02
C GLY A 305 -22.73 11.72 33.33
N LEU A 306 -22.61 12.95 33.85
CA LEU A 306 -23.23 14.14 33.26
C LEU A 306 -22.59 14.51 31.93
N CYS A 307 -21.26 14.60 31.89
CA CYS A 307 -20.49 14.86 30.66
C CYS A 307 -19.45 13.76 30.40
N THR A 308 -19.00 13.65 29.14
CA THR A 308 -18.02 12.63 28.71
C THR A 308 -16.65 12.78 29.37
N ASP A 309 -16.29 13.97 29.86
CA ASP A 309 -15.06 14.27 30.60
C ASP A 309 -15.20 14.07 32.12
N ALA A 310 -16.33 13.51 32.57
CA ALA A 310 -16.70 13.35 33.98
C ALA A 310 -16.87 14.67 34.76
N SER A 311 -16.94 15.82 34.08
CA SER A 311 -17.33 17.07 34.71
C SER A 311 -18.76 17.00 35.26
N THR A 312 -19.01 17.79 36.31
CA THR A 312 -20.29 17.80 37.03
C THR A 312 -20.92 19.19 36.99
N PRO A 313 -21.40 19.63 35.82
CA PRO A 313 -22.05 20.94 35.70
C PRO A 313 -23.30 21.01 36.58
N PRO A 314 -23.77 22.23 36.92
CA PRO A 314 -25.00 22.40 37.67
C PRO A 314 -26.19 21.75 36.97
N VAL A 315 -26.91 20.87 37.69
CA VAL A 315 -28.14 20.23 37.20
C VAL A 315 -29.35 21.02 37.67
N THR A 316 -30.25 21.36 36.75
CA THR A 316 -31.49 22.08 37.05
C THR A 316 -32.71 21.21 36.75
N LEU A 317 -33.75 21.30 37.60
CA LEU A 317 -35.02 20.62 37.34
C LEU A 317 -35.96 21.56 36.59
N VAL A 318 -36.33 21.20 35.36
CA VAL A 318 -37.33 21.91 34.56
C VAL A 318 -38.46 20.94 34.23
N GLY A 319 -39.64 21.17 34.82
CA GLY A 319 -40.76 20.24 34.74
C GLY A 319 -40.42 18.90 35.39
N THR A 320 -40.41 17.82 34.61
CA THR A 320 -40.04 16.46 35.05
C THR A 320 -38.69 15.99 34.48
N ALA A 321 -37.85 16.92 34.03
CA ALA A 321 -36.53 16.61 33.48
C ALA A 321 -35.42 17.36 34.23
N TRP A 322 -34.37 16.63 34.58
CA TRP A 322 -33.09 17.17 34.98
C TRP A 322 -32.35 17.62 33.72
N ASN A 323 -31.84 18.85 33.69
CA ASN A 323 -31.13 19.44 32.55
C ASN A 323 -29.76 19.97 32.99
N TRP A 324 -28.76 19.80 32.14
CA TRP A 324 -27.42 20.35 32.31
C TRP A 324 -26.77 20.60 30.95
N ASP A 325 -25.73 21.41 30.93
CA ASP A 325 -24.95 21.70 29.72
C ASP A 325 -23.49 21.27 29.93
N CYS A 326 -22.94 20.59 28.94
CA CYS A 326 -21.54 20.23 28.84
C CYS A 326 -20.79 21.30 28.03
N ALA A 327 -19.45 21.29 28.05
CA ALA A 327 -18.67 22.40 27.47
C ALA A 327 -18.90 22.58 25.95
N ASP A 328 -19.08 21.47 25.22
CA ASP A 328 -19.26 21.47 23.76
C ASP A 328 -20.65 20.99 23.31
N GLU A 329 -21.55 20.69 24.26
CA GLU A 329 -22.92 20.23 23.99
C GLU A 329 -23.91 20.76 25.03
N SER A 330 -25.00 21.35 24.55
CA SER A 330 -26.07 21.89 25.39
C SER A 330 -27.36 21.08 25.26
N GLY A 331 -28.21 21.13 26.28
CA GLY A 331 -29.50 20.45 26.27
C GLY A 331 -29.45 18.98 26.67
N CYS A 332 -28.41 18.56 27.42
CA CYS A 332 -28.38 17.23 28.02
C CYS A 332 -29.50 17.12 29.06
N SER A 333 -30.24 16.01 29.06
CA SER A 333 -31.39 15.85 29.95
C SER A 333 -31.64 14.41 30.39
N ALA A 334 -32.24 14.26 31.57
CA ALA A 334 -32.69 12.97 32.10
C ALA A 334 -34.06 13.09 32.76
N ALA A 335 -34.90 12.07 32.65
CA ALA A 335 -36.23 12.08 33.24
C ALA A 335 -36.19 11.91 34.77
N GLN A 336 -37.07 12.60 35.49
CA GLN A 336 -37.31 12.39 36.91
C GLN A 336 -38.39 11.32 37.10
N THR A 337 -38.05 10.21 37.75
CA THR A 337 -38.98 9.07 37.92
C THR A 337 -39.95 9.20 39.10
N THR A 338 -39.74 10.15 40.01
CA THR A 338 -40.62 10.36 41.17
C THR A 338 -40.64 11.83 41.60
N VAL A 339 -41.83 12.45 41.62
CA VAL A 339 -42.05 13.69 42.36
C VAL A 339 -41.83 13.37 43.84
N PRO A 340 -40.96 14.08 44.58
CA PRO A 340 -40.86 13.90 46.02
C PRO A 340 -42.24 14.20 46.63
N THR A 341 -42.88 13.19 47.20
CA THR A 341 -44.08 13.37 48.03
C THR A 341 -43.66 14.08 49.31
N GLY A 342 -43.53 15.40 49.22
CA GLY A 342 -43.12 16.27 50.32
C GLY A 342 -43.67 17.70 50.23
N LEU A 343 -44.55 18.00 49.26
CA LEU A 343 -45.37 19.20 49.34
C LEU A 343 -46.51 18.94 50.33
N ASN A 344 -46.29 19.39 51.56
CA ASN A 344 -47.32 19.48 52.59
C ASN A 344 -48.44 20.43 52.12
N TRP A 345 -49.44 19.90 51.42
CA TRP A 345 -50.71 20.58 51.27
C TRP A 345 -51.42 20.51 52.63
N ARG A 346 -51.30 21.58 53.42
CA ARG A 346 -52.06 21.77 54.63
C ARG A 346 -53.53 21.97 54.20
N GLU A 347 -54.34 20.93 54.30
CA GLU A 347 -55.80 21.06 54.19
C GLU A 347 -56.27 22.06 55.26
N VAL A 348 -56.75 23.21 54.82
CA VAL A 348 -57.61 24.07 55.63
C VAL A 348 -59.01 23.54 55.41
N ALA A 349 -59.51 22.76 56.38
CA ALA A 349 -60.91 22.35 56.43
C ALA A 349 -61.80 23.60 56.64
N PRO A 350 -63.03 23.62 56.08
CA PRO A 350 -63.94 24.77 56.11
C PRO A 350 -64.46 25.14 57.51
#